data_AF-A0A0L6UF64-F1
#
_entry.id   AF-A0A0L6UF64-F1
#
_cell.length_a   1.000
_cell.length_b   1.000
_cell.length_c   1.000
_cell.angle_alpha   90.00
_cell.angle_beta   90.00
_cell.angle_gamma   90.00
#
_symmetry.space_group_name_H-M   'P 1'
#
loop_
_entity.id
_entity.type
_entity.pdbx_description
1 polymer ?
#
loop_
_entity_poly.entity_id
_entity_poly.type
_entity_poly.pdbx_seq_one_letter_code
_entity_poly.pdbx_strand_id
1 'polypeptide(L)'
;MASRLALIIFLYSIQLVPETIAACNFTKSSTLEHQLYGRSPQSGTARPPSGIANQGEPPTANAQPSLKGNGPRPKANGKAAPFGFGSKVTGGGNAAPQTPRDINELQTWLTDKIPRVILLSKTYDFTTAAADISAPGCAPWKPCSNGMKVPTARNASQLLAPSHPVPQRLISCCSILGDWCTRESKLPSNIKVTFNSAGINPIKVASHKTLLGVGARGIIKGKGQIRFKISSFRFNVHITWLNPQVVWGGDALSLWGAKNIWIDHCTFSHIGRHMLVTGGKTDADGNTGVTISNNMFSGTTQWSPGCNKWVHSHWSSKHYWNALLTGANDEITMARKLTKPQILPSCIDSTSGRSPKVGGLASSKVVLHYYNNLHTNIIGGVLSAGKGSDVLMEGNVFKNVKQQNKADLKTQEGGRSYVPFKREDSNRCTATLGRPCAANLLLESAQYNWGLVAQTLTTFKARSGIIQAVPVPAASIQNGVPGSCGVGHV
;
A
#
# COMPACT_ATOMS: atom_id res chain seq x y z
N MET A 1 68.04 -27.84 35.95
CA MET A 1 68.27 -26.46 36.45
C MET A 1 68.70 -25.59 35.29
N ALA A 2 67.99 -24.46 35.08
CA ALA A 2 68.32 -23.22 34.33
C ALA A 2 68.92 -23.35 32.89
N SER A 3 68.50 -22.62 31.85
CA SER A 3 67.67 -21.43 31.74
C SER A 3 67.18 -21.28 30.28
N ARG A 4 66.18 -20.42 30.11
CA ARG A 4 65.35 -20.17 28.93
C ARG A 4 66.10 -19.47 27.77
N LEU A 5 65.71 -19.74 26.52
CA LEU A 5 65.19 -18.71 25.60
C LEU A 5 64.47 -19.34 24.39
N ALA A 6 63.38 -18.71 23.97
CA ALA A 6 62.37 -19.22 23.06
C ALA A 6 62.62 -18.84 21.60
N LEU A 7 62.28 -19.73 20.65
CA LEU A 7 61.68 -19.36 19.37
C LEU A 7 61.09 -20.58 18.61
N ILE A 8 59.87 -20.39 18.10
CA ILE A 8 59.32 -20.90 16.82
C ILE A 8 58.60 -22.27 16.73
N ILE A 9 57.36 -22.14 16.23
CA ILE A 9 56.46 -23.09 15.53
C ILE A 9 55.63 -24.06 16.38
N PHE A 10 54.33 -23.75 16.48
CA PHE A 10 53.29 -24.79 16.51
C PHE A 10 52.15 -24.42 15.54
N LEU A 11 51.94 -25.32 14.59
CA LEU A 11 50.83 -25.36 13.64
C LEU A 11 49.50 -25.50 14.39
N TYR A 12 48.50 -24.70 14.02
CA TYR A 12 47.10 -24.99 14.32
C TYR A 12 46.29 -25.06 13.04
N SER A 13 45.69 -26.23 12.87
CA SER A 13 44.74 -26.65 11.85
C SER A 13 43.49 -25.77 11.85
N ILE A 14 43.10 -25.27 10.67
CA ILE A 14 41.73 -24.83 10.41
C ILE A 14 41.27 -25.53 9.13
N GLN A 15 40.29 -26.41 9.29
CA GLN A 15 39.53 -27.02 8.21
C GLN A 15 38.78 -25.92 7.44
N LEU A 16 39.10 -25.77 6.16
CA LEU A 16 38.28 -25.07 5.18
C LEU A 16 37.24 -26.05 4.64
N VAL A 17 35.95 -25.75 4.89
CA VAL A 17 34.84 -26.28 4.08
C VAL A 17 34.56 -25.23 3.00
N PRO A 18 34.50 -25.59 1.70
CA PRO A 18 34.16 -24.63 0.66
C PRO A 18 32.64 -24.42 0.63
N GLU A 19 32.17 -23.23 1.01
CA GLU A 19 30.82 -22.80 0.67
C GLU A 19 30.71 -22.55 -0.83
N THR A 20 29.84 -23.32 -1.47
CA THR A 20 29.44 -23.16 -2.85
C THR A 20 28.68 -21.84 -3.01
N ILE A 21 29.25 -20.93 -3.81
CA ILE A 21 28.56 -19.76 -4.34
C ILE A 21 27.48 -20.27 -5.31
N ALA A 22 26.26 -20.47 -4.80
CA ALA A 22 25.09 -20.66 -5.64
C ALA A 22 24.73 -19.31 -6.29
N ALA A 23 25.17 -19.13 -7.54
CA ALA A 23 24.79 -18.03 -8.39
C ALA A 23 23.26 -17.88 -8.44
N CYS A 24 22.75 -16.70 -8.08
CA CYS A 24 21.39 -16.28 -8.35
C CYS A 24 21.17 -16.13 -9.86
N ASN A 25 20.91 -17.23 -10.56
CA ASN A 25 20.36 -17.20 -11.91
C ASN A 25 18.88 -16.79 -11.83
N PHE A 26 18.63 -15.48 -11.93
CA PHE A 26 17.28 -14.98 -12.19
C PHE A 26 16.91 -15.28 -13.65
N THR A 27 15.91 -16.15 -13.82
CA THR A 27 15.24 -16.33 -15.11
C THR A 27 14.53 -15.04 -15.52
N LYS A 28 14.63 -14.71 -16.81
CA LYS A 28 14.21 -13.47 -17.51
C LYS A 28 12.70 -13.13 -17.43
N SER A 29 12.11 -12.97 -16.25
CA SER A 29 10.68 -12.62 -16.12
C SER A 29 10.40 -11.20 -15.60
N SER A 30 11.41 -10.43 -15.14
CA SER A 30 11.18 -9.06 -14.63
C SER A 30 11.60 -7.94 -15.58
N THR A 31 12.10 -8.24 -16.78
CA THR A 31 12.57 -7.26 -17.77
C THR A 31 11.58 -6.97 -18.90
N LEU A 32 10.38 -7.56 -18.87
CA LEU A 32 9.37 -7.38 -19.93
C LEU A 32 8.65 -6.01 -19.88
N GLU A 33 8.82 -5.21 -18.83
CA GLU A 33 8.07 -3.94 -18.68
C GLU A 33 8.76 -2.71 -19.30
N HIS A 34 10.01 -2.78 -19.77
CA HIS A 34 10.75 -1.58 -20.19
C HIS A 34 11.01 -1.44 -21.70
N GLN A 35 10.62 -2.40 -22.55
CA GLN A 35 10.93 -2.36 -23.99
C GLN A 35 9.80 -1.91 -24.94
N LEU A 36 8.63 -1.49 -24.46
CA LEU A 36 7.46 -1.24 -25.35
C LEU A 36 7.20 0.23 -25.76
N TYR A 37 8.15 1.15 -25.57
CA TYR A 37 7.99 2.54 -25.99
C TYR A 37 8.91 2.94 -27.14
N GLY A 38 8.77 2.27 -28.29
CA GLY A 38 9.48 2.64 -29.51
C GLY A 38 8.78 2.17 -30.80
N ARG A 39 8.48 3.14 -31.66
CA ARG A 39 8.12 3.08 -33.08
C ARG A 39 6.65 2.81 -33.45
N SER A 40 6.02 3.86 -34.00
CA SER A 40 4.82 3.81 -34.85
C SER A 40 5.25 3.99 -36.31
N PRO A 41 4.64 3.29 -37.27
CA PRO A 41 4.45 3.80 -38.62
C PRO A 41 3.04 4.42 -38.78
N GLN A 42 2.86 5.11 -39.90
CA GLN A 42 1.91 6.18 -40.17
C GLN A 42 0.44 5.77 -40.35
N SER A 43 -0.40 6.81 -40.28
CA SER A 43 -1.87 6.85 -40.37
C SER A 43 -2.45 6.46 -41.73
N GLY A 44 -3.62 5.82 -41.70
CA GLY A 44 -4.63 5.86 -42.77
C GLY A 44 -5.93 6.47 -42.21
N THR A 45 -6.51 7.39 -42.96
CA THR A 45 -7.69 8.20 -42.66
C THR A 45 -9.00 7.38 -42.70
N ALA A 46 -9.93 7.62 -41.76
CA ALA A 46 -11.35 7.30 -41.98
C ALA A 46 -12.29 8.14 -41.09
N ARG A 47 -13.36 8.59 -41.74
CA ARG A 47 -14.44 9.53 -41.38
C ARG A 47 -15.48 8.89 -40.44
N PRO A 48 -16.24 9.67 -39.64
CA PRO A 48 -17.20 9.12 -38.66
C PRO A 48 -18.56 8.80 -39.30
N PRO A 49 -19.35 7.88 -38.72
CA PRO A 49 -20.78 7.89 -38.87
C PRO A 49 -21.52 8.29 -37.59
N SER A 50 -22.55 9.08 -37.85
CA SER A 50 -23.61 9.61 -37.03
C SER A 50 -24.71 8.59 -36.67
N GLY A 51 -25.31 8.77 -35.49
CA GLY A 51 -26.78 8.76 -35.33
C GLY A 51 -27.47 7.54 -34.71
N ILE A 52 -28.60 7.87 -34.04
CA ILE A 52 -29.71 7.02 -33.52
C ILE A 52 -29.45 6.47 -32.10
N ALA A 53 -30.12 6.82 -30.99
CA ALA A 53 -31.45 7.32 -30.59
C ALA A 53 -32.17 6.28 -29.70
N ASN A 54 -32.81 6.83 -28.67
CA ASN A 54 -33.82 6.29 -27.75
C ASN A 54 -33.39 5.41 -26.57
N GLN A 55 -33.71 5.98 -25.41
CA GLN A 55 -33.68 5.40 -24.08
C GLN A 55 -34.92 4.54 -23.85
N GLY A 56 -34.74 3.42 -23.15
CA GLY A 56 -35.79 2.65 -22.50
C GLY A 56 -35.42 2.46 -21.02
N GLU A 57 -36.38 2.75 -20.14
CA GLU A 57 -36.29 2.59 -18.68
C GLU A 57 -35.94 1.16 -18.22
N PRO A 58 -35.28 1.00 -17.05
CA PRO A 58 -35.01 -0.31 -16.47
C PRO A 58 -36.19 -0.82 -15.60
N PRO A 59 -36.51 -2.13 -15.62
CA PRO A 59 -37.55 -2.69 -14.76
C PRO A 59 -37.09 -2.90 -13.32
N THR A 60 -38.10 -2.89 -12.45
CA THR A 60 -38.13 -2.80 -10.99
C THR A 60 -37.54 -3.99 -10.23
N ALA A 61 -37.03 -3.69 -9.04
CA ALA A 61 -36.45 -4.64 -8.09
C ALA A 61 -37.52 -5.51 -7.42
N ASN A 62 -37.36 -6.83 -7.48
CA ASN A 62 -38.17 -7.78 -6.71
C ASN A 62 -37.61 -7.97 -5.29
N ALA A 63 -38.52 -7.89 -4.32
CA ALA A 63 -38.30 -7.98 -2.89
C ALA A 63 -37.92 -9.40 -2.40
N GLN A 64 -37.11 -9.47 -1.34
CA GLN A 64 -36.97 -10.65 -0.47
C GLN A 64 -37.54 -10.37 0.94
N PRO A 65 -38.10 -11.39 1.62
CA PRO A 65 -38.95 -11.20 2.80
C PRO A 65 -38.17 -10.97 4.11
N SER A 66 -38.77 -10.17 4.98
CA SER A 66 -38.28 -9.73 6.29
C SER A 66 -38.39 -10.81 7.37
N LEU A 67 -37.31 -11.09 8.11
CA LEU A 67 -37.37 -11.78 9.40
C LEU A 67 -37.44 -10.74 10.53
N LYS A 68 -38.60 -10.64 11.18
CA LYS A 68 -38.81 -9.86 12.41
C LYS A 68 -38.36 -10.68 13.63
N GLY A 69 -37.49 -10.10 14.45
CA GLY A 69 -37.16 -10.58 15.78
C GLY A 69 -36.96 -9.39 16.72
N ASN A 70 -37.98 -9.09 17.53
CA ASN A 70 -37.96 -8.04 18.55
C ASN A 70 -37.29 -8.58 19.83
N GLY A 71 -36.12 -8.05 20.15
CA GLY A 71 -35.50 -8.16 21.48
C GLY A 71 -34.84 -6.82 21.82
N PRO A 72 -34.76 -6.41 23.11
CA PRO A 72 -34.22 -5.11 23.49
C PRO A 72 -32.75 -5.04 23.07
N ARG A 73 -32.44 -4.15 22.11
CA ARG A 73 -31.08 -3.97 21.60
C ARG A 73 -30.25 -3.24 22.65
N PRO A 74 -29.15 -3.81 23.18
CA PRO A 74 -28.28 -3.08 24.10
C PRO A 74 -27.73 -1.83 23.40
N LYS A 75 -27.89 -0.66 24.02
CA LYS A 75 -27.30 0.59 23.54
C LYS A 75 -25.77 0.49 23.63
N ALA A 76 -25.13 0.08 22.53
CA ALA A 76 -23.68 0.14 22.40
C ALA A 76 -23.24 1.59 22.20
N ASN A 77 -22.59 2.16 23.22
CA ASN A 77 -21.78 3.38 23.13
C ASN A 77 -20.54 3.05 22.27
N GLY A 78 -20.68 3.13 20.95
CA GLY A 78 -19.83 2.43 19.99
C GLY A 78 -18.43 3.04 19.80
N LYS A 79 -17.49 2.74 20.70
CA LYS A 79 -16.06 2.93 20.42
C LYS A 79 -15.66 2.01 19.25
N ALA A 80 -15.06 2.55 18.20
CA ALA A 80 -14.57 1.75 17.09
C ALA A 80 -13.49 0.76 17.58
N ALA A 81 -13.83 -0.53 17.58
CA ALA A 81 -12.94 -1.66 17.87
C ALA A 81 -12.11 -2.13 16.66
N PRO A 82 -10.87 -2.59 16.84
CA PRO A 82 -10.12 -3.27 15.78
C PRO A 82 -10.84 -4.54 15.31
N PHE A 83 -10.54 -5.00 14.09
CA PHE A 83 -11.15 -6.19 13.47
C PHE A 83 -10.17 -6.85 12.50
N GLY A 84 -10.56 -7.96 11.87
CA GLY A 84 -9.71 -8.68 10.91
C GLY A 84 -8.48 -9.27 11.61
N PHE A 85 -7.37 -9.39 10.88
CA PHE A 85 -6.10 -9.85 11.47
C PHE A 85 -5.64 -8.94 12.61
N GLY A 86 -5.84 -7.62 12.49
CA GLY A 86 -5.52 -6.63 13.52
C GLY A 86 -6.52 -6.52 14.68
N SER A 87 -7.41 -7.50 14.90
CA SER A 87 -8.43 -7.47 15.97
C SER A 87 -7.86 -7.30 17.40
N LYS A 88 -6.58 -7.62 17.62
CA LYS A 88 -5.90 -7.55 18.92
C LYS A 88 -5.18 -6.23 19.22
N VAL A 89 -5.32 -5.20 18.37
CA VAL A 89 -4.64 -3.90 18.57
C VAL A 89 -5.17 -3.19 19.81
N THR A 90 -4.25 -2.69 20.66
CA THR A 90 -4.59 -1.86 21.84
C THR A 90 -4.06 -0.43 21.75
N GLY A 91 -3.08 -0.15 20.88
CA GLY A 91 -2.43 1.16 20.77
C GLY A 91 -1.72 1.56 22.06
N GLY A 92 -1.86 2.82 22.44
CA GLY A 92 -1.45 3.35 23.76
C GLY A 92 -2.37 2.98 24.92
N GLY A 93 -3.37 2.12 24.70
CA GLY A 93 -4.29 1.64 25.74
C GLY A 93 -5.11 2.78 26.36
N ASN A 94 -5.05 2.87 27.69
CA ASN A 94 -5.77 3.86 28.50
C ASN A 94 -4.91 5.06 28.91
N ALA A 95 -3.74 5.26 28.27
CA ALA A 95 -2.92 6.45 28.53
C ALA A 95 -3.75 7.73 28.30
N ALA A 96 -3.55 8.73 29.16
CA ALA A 96 -4.24 10.01 29.03
C ALA A 96 -3.93 10.64 27.66
N PRO A 97 -4.93 11.15 26.92
CA PRO A 97 -4.69 11.81 25.66
C PRO A 97 -3.85 13.09 25.82
N GLN A 98 -2.84 13.25 24.97
CA GLN A 98 -1.95 14.42 24.98
C GLN A 98 -1.86 15.02 23.57
N THR A 99 -1.77 16.35 23.49
CA THR A 99 -1.61 17.07 22.21
C THR A 99 -0.20 17.66 22.17
N PRO A 100 0.64 17.29 21.18
CA PRO A 100 1.97 17.86 21.09
C PRO A 100 1.90 19.34 20.72
N ARG A 101 2.81 20.15 21.24
CA ARG A 101 2.87 21.58 20.95
C ARG A 101 3.49 21.86 19.57
N ASP A 102 4.45 21.03 19.17
CA ASP A 102 5.28 21.21 17.97
C ASP A 102 5.76 19.87 17.37
N ILE A 103 6.50 19.94 16.27
CA ILE A 103 7.03 18.77 15.56
C ILE A 103 8.08 18.00 16.37
N ASN A 104 8.82 18.67 17.26
CA ASN A 104 9.86 18.04 18.07
C ASN A 104 9.24 17.20 19.17
N GLU A 105 8.24 17.72 19.86
CA GLU A 105 7.50 16.98 20.87
C GLU A 105 6.74 15.81 20.25
N LEU A 106 6.11 16.00 19.09
CA LEU A 106 5.50 14.90 18.34
C LEU A 106 6.51 13.80 18.01
N GLN A 107 7.70 14.17 17.52
CA GLN A 107 8.73 13.19 17.17
C GLN A 107 9.26 12.44 18.41
N THR A 108 9.49 13.16 19.52
CA THR A 108 9.89 12.56 20.80
C THR A 108 8.85 11.56 21.28
N TRP A 109 7.56 11.95 21.33
CA TRP A 109 6.49 11.08 21.81
C TRP A 109 6.25 9.88 20.89
N LEU A 110 6.45 10.00 19.58
CA LEU A 110 6.32 8.86 18.67
C LEU A 110 7.48 7.87 18.80
N THR A 111 8.66 8.32 19.24
CA THR A 111 9.89 7.50 19.27
C THR A 111 10.24 6.95 20.65
N ASP A 112 9.64 7.46 21.73
CA ASP A 112 9.87 6.95 23.08
C ASP A 112 9.21 5.58 23.35
N LYS A 113 9.57 4.97 24.48
CA LYS A 113 9.03 3.66 24.89
C LYS A 113 7.75 3.74 25.72
N ILE A 114 7.21 4.94 25.95
CA ILE A 114 6.07 5.17 26.84
C ILE A 114 4.77 4.90 26.06
N PRO A 115 3.80 4.13 26.59
CA PRO A 115 2.49 4.02 25.97
C PRO A 115 1.81 5.39 25.90
N ARG A 116 1.35 5.80 24.71
CA ARG A 116 0.77 7.15 24.52
C ARG A 116 -0.48 7.14 23.66
N VAL A 117 -1.42 8.01 24.03
CA VAL A 117 -2.51 8.48 23.17
C VAL A 117 -2.20 9.92 22.78
N ILE A 118 -1.85 10.13 21.51
CA ILE A 118 -1.40 11.40 20.96
C ILE A 118 -2.50 11.94 20.04
N LEU A 119 -2.92 13.18 20.28
CA LEU A 119 -3.95 13.88 19.53
C LEU A 119 -3.32 14.95 18.65
N LEU A 120 -3.51 14.87 17.33
CA LEU A 120 -3.06 15.89 16.39
C LEU A 120 -4.20 16.87 16.12
N SER A 121 -4.07 18.10 16.62
CA SER A 121 -5.08 19.16 16.50
C SER A 121 -4.83 20.16 15.37
N LYS A 122 -3.69 20.03 14.66
CA LYS A 122 -3.23 20.94 13.61
C LYS A 122 -2.27 20.23 12.66
N THR A 123 -1.78 20.97 11.66
CA THR A 123 -0.69 20.54 10.79
C THR A 123 0.65 20.58 11.53
N TYR A 124 1.36 19.46 11.48
CA TYR A 124 2.75 19.30 11.90
C TYR A 124 3.61 19.27 10.65
N ASP A 125 4.13 20.44 10.25
CA ASP A 125 4.84 20.62 9.00
C ASP A 125 6.36 20.45 9.17
N PHE A 126 6.86 19.29 8.77
CA PHE A 126 8.29 18.98 8.83
C PHE A 126 9.08 19.58 7.65
N THR A 127 8.44 20.14 6.62
CA THR A 127 9.19 20.73 5.50
C THR A 127 9.89 22.03 5.89
N THR A 128 9.38 22.73 6.90
CA THR A 128 9.94 24.02 7.37
C THR A 128 11.21 23.86 8.19
N ALA A 129 11.38 22.72 8.86
CA ALA A 129 12.54 22.40 9.68
C ALA A 129 13.66 21.68 8.92
N ALA A 130 13.47 21.44 7.63
CA ALA A 130 14.39 20.68 6.79
C ALA A 130 14.71 21.45 5.52
N ALA A 131 15.97 21.44 5.10
CA ALA A 131 16.40 22.10 3.89
C ALA A 131 16.02 21.29 2.64
N ASP A 132 15.81 22.00 1.54
CA ASP A 132 15.84 21.40 0.21
C ASP A 132 17.29 21.10 -0.17
N ILE A 133 17.52 19.87 -0.64
CA ILE A 133 18.84 19.37 -1.03
C ILE A 133 18.77 18.82 -2.46
N SER A 134 19.89 18.86 -3.17
CA SER A 134 20.03 18.25 -4.49
C SER A 134 20.89 16.99 -4.43
N ALA A 135 20.45 15.91 -5.07
CA ALA A 135 21.24 14.68 -5.23
C ALA A 135 21.19 14.19 -6.68
N PRO A 136 22.17 13.37 -7.12
CA PRO A 136 22.13 12.71 -8.42
C PRO A 136 20.85 11.91 -8.62
N GLY A 137 20.35 11.86 -9.85
CA GLY A 137 19.14 11.15 -10.24
C GLY A 137 19.01 10.96 -11.74
N CYS A 138 17.83 10.54 -12.17
CA CYS A 138 17.47 10.29 -13.57
C CYS A 138 16.01 10.70 -13.84
N ALA A 139 15.67 10.89 -15.12
CA ALA A 139 14.31 11.15 -15.59
C ALA A 139 13.83 9.98 -16.47
N PRO A 140 13.35 8.88 -15.86
CA PRO A 140 13.02 7.66 -16.59
C PRO A 140 11.70 7.72 -17.36
N TRP A 141 10.84 8.70 -17.06
CA TRP A 141 9.55 8.86 -17.73
C TRP A 141 9.63 9.97 -18.77
N LYS A 142 9.11 9.69 -19.97
CA LYS A 142 9.06 10.67 -21.06
C LYS A 142 8.14 11.83 -20.68
N PRO A 143 8.49 13.08 -21.04
CA PRO A 143 7.58 14.22 -20.87
C PRO A 143 6.22 13.95 -21.50
N CYS A 144 5.15 14.39 -20.85
CA CYS A 144 3.81 14.19 -21.35
C CYS A 144 3.47 15.24 -22.42
N SER A 145 2.98 14.79 -23.57
CA SER A 145 2.57 15.69 -24.67
C SER A 145 1.38 16.59 -24.33
N ASN A 146 0.62 16.25 -23.29
CA ASN A 146 -0.53 17.01 -22.78
C ASN A 146 -0.16 17.99 -21.64
N GLY A 147 1.13 18.29 -21.45
CA GLY A 147 1.59 19.26 -20.44
C GLY A 147 1.54 18.79 -18.98
N MET A 148 1.18 17.52 -18.72
CA MET A 148 1.28 16.96 -17.38
C MET A 148 2.74 16.80 -16.96
N LYS A 149 3.01 17.00 -15.67
CA LYS A 149 4.37 16.83 -15.13
C LYS A 149 4.65 15.35 -14.92
N VAL A 150 5.87 14.94 -15.20
CA VAL A 150 6.40 13.63 -14.81
C VAL A 150 7.31 13.80 -13.60
N PRO A 151 7.33 12.84 -12.67
CA PRO A 151 8.29 12.90 -11.57
C PRO A 151 9.72 12.69 -12.10
N THR A 152 10.70 13.10 -11.32
CA THR A 152 12.09 12.62 -11.49
C THR A 152 12.35 11.50 -10.48
N ALA A 153 13.42 10.73 -10.66
CA ALA A 153 13.84 9.74 -9.70
C ALA A 153 15.17 10.18 -9.08
N ARG A 154 15.20 10.34 -7.76
CA ARG A 154 16.47 10.45 -7.04
C ARG A 154 17.18 9.11 -7.14
N ASN A 155 18.48 9.13 -7.40
CA ASN A 155 19.24 7.89 -7.41
C ASN A 155 19.31 7.35 -5.98
N ALA A 156 18.59 6.26 -5.74
CA ALA A 156 18.62 5.57 -4.47
C ALA A 156 19.89 4.72 -4.38
N SER A 157 21.05 5.38 -4.24
CA SER A 157 22.20 4.78 -3.58
C SER A 157 21.97 4.81 -2.07
N GLN A 158 22.62 3.91 -1.35
CA GLN A 158 22.55 3.69 0.10
C GLN A 158 22.47 5.01 0.90
N LEU A 159 21.26 5.49 1.17
CA LEU A 159 21.06 6.51 2.19
C LEU A 159 20.99 5.77 3.52
N LEU A 160 22.08 5.83 4.28
CA LEU A 160 22.14 6.57 5.54
C LEU A 160 23.63 6.76 5.90
N ALA A 161 24.00 8.01 6.12
CA ALA A 161 25.30 8.44 6.61
C ALA A 161 25.62 7.82 8.01
N PRO A 162 26.90 7.81 8.44
CA PRO A 162 27.43 6.97 9.52
C PRO A 162 26.88 7.20 10.94
N SER A 163 26.10 8.25 11.18
CA SER A 163 25.75 8.70 12.54
C SER A 163 24.43 8.13 13.09
N HIS A 164 23.70 7.33 12.32
CA HIS A 164 22.50 6.64 12.83
C HIS A 164 22.56 5.15 12.53
N PRO A 165 22.68 4.28 13.57
CA PRO A 165 22.60 2.84 13.39
C PRO A 165 21.15 2.48 13.02
N VAL A 166 20.83 2.57 11.74
CA VAL A 166 19.78 1.75 11.14
C VAL A 166 20.51 0.49 10.73
N PRO A 167 20.36 -0.64 11.45
CA PRO A 167 20.98 -1.90 11.05
C PRO A 167 20.80 -2.10 9.54
N GLN A 168 21.86 -2.43 8.79
CA GLN A 168 21.78 -2.63 7.33
C GLN A 168 20.73 -3.70 6.91
N ARG A 169 20.17 -4.44 7.88
CA ARG A 169 19.08 -5.40 7.76
C ARG A 169 17.66 -4.78 7.69
N LEU A 170 17.49 -3.50 8.02
CA LEU A 170 16.21 -2.76 7.99
C LEU A 170 15.78 -2.31 6.58
N ILE A 171 16.69 -2.44 5.63
CA ILE A 171 16.54 -1.93 4.27
C ILE A 171 16.15 -3.13 3.40
N SER A 172 14.87 -3.48 3.36
CA SER A 172 14.40 -4.66 2.59
C SER A 172 13.23 -4.43 1.65
N CYS A 173 12.67 -3.23 1.57
CA CYS A 173 11.97 -2.82 0.35
C CYS A 173 12.82 -1.85 -0.51
N CYS A 174 13.99 -1.46 0.02
CA CYS A 174 14.89 -0.47 -0.55
C CYS A 174 16.34 -0.99 -0.64
N SER A 175 16.62 -2.29 -0.49
CA SER A 175 17.95 -2.83 -0.79
C SER A 175 18.12 -3.05 -2.28
N ILE A 176 17.89 -1.98 -3.04
CA ILE A 176 18.70 -1.76 -4.24
C ILE A 176 19.95 -1.08 -3.68
N LEU A 177 20.91 -1.90 -3.27
CA LEU A 177 22.25 -1.43 -2.97
C LEU A 177 22.82 -0.90 -4.28
N GLY A 178 23.01 0.41 -4.35
CA GLY A 178 23.67 1.09 -5.46
C GLY A 178 22.77 1.32 -6.69
N ASP A 179 22.72 2.59 -7.10
CA ASP A 179 22.40 3.02 -8.45
C ASP A 179 21.07 2.52 -9.08
N TRP A 180 19.93 2.87 -8.47
CA TRP A 180 18.59 2.58 -9.02
C TRP A 180 18.45 3.04 -10.49
N CYS A 181 18.96 4.23 -10.79
CA CYS A 181 18.89 4.79 -12.14
C CYS A 181 19.55 3.87 -13.17
N THR A 182 20.80 3.47 -12.94
CA THR A 182 21.51 2.61 -13.89
C THR A 182 20.99 1.18 -13.87
N ARG A 183 20.64 0.63 -12.70
CA ARG A 183 20.23 -0.78 -12.59
C ARG A 183 18.82 -1.03 -13.11
N GLU A 184 17.84 -0.24 -12.66
CA GLU A 184 16.43 -0.48 -12.94
C GLU A 184 15.97 0.29 -14.17
N SER A 185 16.31 1.58 -14.27
CA SER A 185 15.89 2.40 -15.41
C SER A 185 16.83 2.36 -16.61
N LYS A 186 18.02 1.76 -16.47
CA LYS A 186 19.07 1.73 -17.51
C LYS A 186 19.47 3.13 -17.99
N LEU A 187 19.48 4.11 -17.08
CA LEU A 187 19.83 5.49 -17.35
C LEU A 187 20.98 5.95 -16.45
N PRO A 188 21.87 6.83 -16.95
CA PRO A 188 22.89 7.44 -16.11
C PRO A 188 22.26 8.32 -15.03
N SER A 189 22.88 8.33 -13.85
CA SER A 189 22.48 9.18 -12.72
C SER A 189 23.10 10.59 -12.82
N ASN A 190 22.85 11.31 -13.92
CA ASN A 190 23.56 12.55 -14.25
C ASN A 190 22.72 13.84 -14.12
N ILE A 191 21.44 13.77 -13.74
CA ILE A 191 20.65 14.97 -13.44
C ILE A 191 20.68 15.31 -11.95
N LYS A 192 20.57 16.59 -11.60
CA LYS A 192 20.38 17.03 -10.21
C LYS A 192 18.89 17.06 -9.88
N VAL A 193 18.49 16.29 -8.87
CA VAL A 193 17.11 16.23 -8.37
C VAL A 193 17.04 16.93 -7.02
N THR A 194 16.21 17.97 -6.93
CA THR A 194 16.00 18.76 -5.69
C THR A 194 14.74 18.31 -4.97
N PHE A 195 14.86 18.11 -3.66
CA PHE A 195 13.77 17.63 -2.80
C PHE A 195 13.98 18.05 -1.36
N ASN A 196 12.91 18.07 -0.57
CA ASN A 196 12.98 18.38 0.85
C ASN A 196 13.55 17.19 1.63
N SER A 197 14.61 17.43 2.41
CA SER A 197 15.33 16.38 3.13
C SER A 197 14.51 15.69 4.23
N ALA A 198 13.41 16.28 4.71
CA ALA A 198 12.54 15.63 5.69
C ALA A 198 11.94 14.33 5.16
N GLY A 199 11.60 14.29 3.86
CA GLY A 199 10.88 13.16 3.23
C GLY A 199 11.69 11.87 3.16
N ILE A 200 13.02 11.96 3.11
CA ILE A 200 13.93 10.80 3.05
C ILE A 200 14.35 10.27 4.43
N ASN A 201 13.87 10.90 5.51
CA ASN A 201 14.17 10.52 6.88
C ASN A 201 12.86 10.24 7.65
N PRO A 202 12.28 9.03 7.58
CA PRO A 202 10.99 8.74 8.20
C PRO A 202 11.08 8.68 9.73
N ILE A 203 9.97 9.01 10.42
CA ILE A 203 9.87 8.88 11.88
C ILE A 203 9.84 7.40 12.26
N LYS A 204 10.78 6.95 13.10
CA LYS A 204 10.84 5.58 13.63
C LYS A 204 9.90 5.43 14.82
N VAL A 205 8.65 5.09 14.54
CA VAL A 205 7.61 5.01 15.56
C VAL A 205 7.86 3.79 16.44
N ALA A 206 7.75 3.96 17.76
CA ALA A 206 7.88 2.90 18.77
C ALA A 206 6.53 2.20 19.06
N SER A 207 6.59 1.11 19.84
CA SER A 207 5.39 0.34 20.25
C SER A 207 4.43 1.14 21.14
N HIS A 208 3.19 0.64 21.25
CA HIS A 208 2.14 1.13 22.16
C HIS A 208 1.77 2.60 21.96
N LYS A 209 1.52 2.98 20.71
CA LYS A 209 1.12 4.34 20.36
C LYS A 209 -0.26 4.35 19.72
N THR A 210 -1.07 5.31 20.12
CA THR A 210 -2.30 5.70 19.43
C THR A 210 -2.09 7.12 18.94
N LEU A 211 -2.12 7.36 17.63
CA LEU A 211 -2.06 8.72 17.05
C LEU A 211 -3.37 8.99 16.32
N LEU A 212 -4.11 10.01 16.76
CA LEU A 212 -5.44 10.35 16.25
C LEU A 212 -5.52 11.84 15.90
N GLY A 213 -6.10 12.15 14.75
CA GLY A 213 -6.45 13.51 14.38
C GLY A 213 -7.70 13.99 15.11
N VAL A 214 -7.71 15.26 15.51
CA VAL A 214 -8.91 15.90 16.06
C VAL A 214 -9.76 16.42 14.91
N GLY A 215 -10.79 15.67 14.54
CA GLY A 215 -11.55 15.89 13.31
C GLY A 215 -10.66 15.71 12.09
N ALA A 216 -10.74 16.61 11.11
CA ALA A 216 -9.92 16.58 9.91
C ALA A 216 -8.55 17.29 10.06
N ARG A 217 -8.19 17.76 11.26
CA ARG A 217 -7.04 18.67 11.46
C ARG A 217 -5.70 17.98 11.70
N GLY A 218 -5.70 16.68 11.99
CA GLY A 218 -4.48 15.94 12.26
C GLY A 218 -3.70 15.68 10.98
N ILE A 219 -2.75 16.55 10.64
CA ILE A 219 -1.97 16.47 9.41
C ILE A 219 -0.48 16.36 9.74
N ILE A 220 0.20 15.41 9.11
CA ILE A 220 1.66 15.30 9.07
C ILE A 220 2.10 15.61 7.65
N LYS A 221 2.87 16.69 7.49
CA LYS A 221 3.30 17.17 6.19
C LYS A 221 4.81 17.01 6.03
N GLY A 222 5.26 16.53 4.87
CA GLY A 222 6.69 16.48 4.52
C GLY A 222 7.48 15.28 5.05
N LYS A 223 6.88 14.42 5.89
CA LYS A 223 7.60 13.32 6.54
C LYS A 223 6.75 12.07 6.69
N GLY A 224 7.34 10.94 6.32
CA GLY A 224 6.73 9.62 6.46
C GLY A 224 7.03 8.98 7.81
N GLN A 225 6.55 7.75 7.99
CA GLN A 225 6.74 6.96 9.20
C GLN A 225 7.13 5.52 8.90
N ILE A 226 8.08 5.01 9.69
CA ILE A 226 8.50 3.62 9.68
C ILE A 226 8.15 2.95 11.01
N ARG A 227 7.55 1.77 10.92
CA ARG A 227 7.22 0.89 12.05
C ARG A 227 8.08 -0.36 11.92
N PHE A 228 9.14 -0.41 12.70
CA PHE A 228 10.09 -1.52 12.66
C PHE A 228 10.04 -2.31 13.96
N LYS A 229 9.67 -3.60 13.87
CA LYS A 229 9.62 -4.52 15.02
C LYS A 229 8.84 -3.96 16.21
N ILE A 230 7.75 -3.26 15.93
CA ILE A 230 6.86 -2.69 16.95
C ILE A 230 5.59 -3.52 17.12
N SER A 231 4.89 -3.24 18.22
CA SER A 231 3.59 -3.82 18.50
C SER A 231 2.56 -2.78 18.95
N SER A 232 1.29 -3.06 18.64
CA SER A 232 0.11 -2.33 19.12
C SER A 232 0.10 -0.85 18.77
N PHE A 233 -0.32 -0.56 17.54
CA PHE A 233 -0.37 0.80 17.02
C PHE A 233 -1.72 1.12 16.37
N ARG A 234 -2.31 2.28 16.69
CA ARG A 234 -3.53 2.80 16.04
C ARG A 234 -3.28 4.17 15.41
N PHE A 235 -3.72 4.36 14.15
CA PHE A 235 -3.57 5.64 13.43
C PHE A 235 -4.88 6.17 12.87
N ASN A 236 -5.05 7.49 12.85
CA ASN A 236 -6.07 8.24 12.09
C ASN A 236 -5.55 9.66 11.82
N VAL A 237 -4.76 9.86 10.77
CA VAL A 237 -4.27 11.20 10.39
C VAL A 237 -4.14 11.31 8.87
N HIS A 238 -3.91 12.52 8.38
CA HIS A 238 -3.51 12.77 6.99
C HIS A 238 -1.99 12.87 6.87
N ILE A 239 -1.35 11.99 6.08
CA ILE A 239 0.05 12.14 5.69
C ILE A 239 0.10 12.70 4.27
N THR A 240 0.78 13.83 4.08
CA THR A 240 0.79 14.53 2.80
C THR A 240 2.08 15.28 2.47
N TRP A 241 2.16 15.73 1.22
CA TRP A 241 3.19 16.60 0.68
C TRP A 241 4.62 16.12 0.98
N LEU A 242 4.88 14.87 0.62
CA LEU A 242 6.16 14.21 0.84
C LEU A 242 6.85 14.06 -0.52
N ASN A 243 7.52 15.12 -0.98
CA ASN A 243 8.25 15.17 -2.24
C ASN A 243 7.47 14.56 -3.43
N PRO A 244 6.22 15.00 -3.72
CA PRO A 244 5.35 14.38 -4.73
C PRO A 244 5.96 14.33 -6.14
N GLN A 245 6.93 15.19 -6.43
CA GLN A 245 7.65 15.29 -7.70
C GLN A 245 8.85 14.34 -7.83
N VAL A 246 9.21 13.60 -6.77
CA VAL A 246 10.43 12.79 -6.72
C VAL A 246 10.13 11.36 -6.28
N VAL A 247 10.28 10.41 -7.21
CA VAL A 247 10.38 8.99 -6.87
C VAL A 247 11.67 8.77 -6.07
N TRP A 248 11.59 7.98 -4.99
CA TRP A 248 12.61 7.89 -3.94
C TRP A 248 12.79 9.16 -3.09
N GLY A 249 11.86 10.12 -3.19
CA GLY A 249 11.72 11.27 -2.31
C GLY A 249 11.08 10.94 -0.95
N GLY A 250 10.46 9.76 -0.84
CA GLY A 250 10.05 9.10 0.39
C GLY A 250 8.70 8.38 0.31
N ASP A 251 8.40 7.60 1.34
CA ASP A 251 7.15 6.83 1.50
C ASP A 251 6.38 7.36 2.71
N ALA A 252 5.05 7.32 2.65
CA ALA A 252 4.22 7.83 3.74
C ALA A 252 4.22 6.89 4.95
N LEU A 253 3.98 5.60 4.72
CA LEU A 253 3.87 4.61 5.78
C LEU A 253 4.56 3.31 5.39
N SER A 254 5.40 2.82 6.29
CA SER A 254 6.14 1.59 6.07
C SER A 254 6.14 0.64 7.27
N LEU A 255 5.92 -0.66 7.02
CA LEU A 255 5.90 -1.72 8.03
C LEU A 255 6.98 -2.77 7.76
N TRP A 256 7.76 -3.09 8.80
CA TRP A 256 8.77 -4.17 8.78
C TRP A 256 8.79 -4.89 10.12
N GLY A 257 8.39 -6.16 10.15
CA GLY A 257 8.29 -6.95 11.39
C GLY A 257 7.27 -6.41 12.40
N ALA A 258 6.27 -5.64 11.95
CA ALA A 258 5.30 -4.99 12.83
C ALA A 258 4.16 -5.96 13.21
N LYS A 259 3.72 -5.93 14.46
CA LYS A 259 2.66 -6.82 14.97
C LYS A 259 1.48 -6.04 15.52
N ASN A 260 0.25 -6.50 15.30
CA ASN A 260 -0.97 -5.86 15.83
C ASN A 260 -1.04 -4.37 15.48
N ILE A 261 -1.21 -4.07 14.19
CA ILE A 261 -1.25 -2.70 13.64
C ILE A 261 -2.65 -2.42 13.09
N TRP A 262 -3.23 -1.28 13.46
CA TRP A 262 -4.49 -0.80 12.91
C TRP A 262 -4.35 0.60 12.32
N ILE A 263 -4.47 0.69 11.00
CA ILE A 263 -4.41 1.95 10.24
C ILE A 263 -5.84 2.26 9.82
N ASP A 264 -6.49 3.22 10.48
CA ASP A 264 -7.92 3.46 10.36
C ASP A 264 -8.23 4.93 10.04
N HIS A 265 -9.10 5.22 9.09
CA HIS A 265 -9.48 6.61 8.77
C HIS A 265 -8.30 7.54 8.48
N CYS A 266 -7.24 7.03 7.86
CA CYS A 266 -6.10 7.83 7.44
C CYS A 266 -6.30 8.32 6.01
N THR A 267 -5.71 9.47 5.69
CA THR A 267 -5.61 9.96 4.31
C THR A 267 -4.15 9.99 3.88
N PHE A 268 -3.86 9.53 2.67
CA PHE A 268 -2.55 9.59 2.03
C PHE A 268 -2.68 10.32 0.70
N SER A 269 -1.83 11.33 0.45
CA SER A 269 -1.90 12.15 -0.77
C SER A 269 -0.56 12.83 -1.04
N HIS A 270 -0.27 13.20 -2.28
CA HIS A 270 0.96 13.95 -2.62
C HIS A 270 2.24 13.32 -2.06
N ILE A 271 2.41 12.01 -2.25
CA ILE A 271 3.57 11.23 -1.80
C ILE A 271 4.46 10.93 -3.00
N GLY A 272 5.78 11.10 -2.89
CA GLY A 272 6.70 10.90 -4.01
C GLY A 272 6.81 9.45 -4.47
N ARG A 273 6.67 8.51 -3.52
CA ARG A 273 6.68 7.07 -3.81
C ARG A 273 5.49 6.38 -3.10
N HIS A 274 5.70 5.40 -2.23
CA HIS A 274 4.60 4.54 -1.74
C HIS A 274 3.77 5.24 -0.66
N MET A 275 2.44 5.16 -0.79
CA MET A 275 1.54 5.56 0.30
C MET A 275 1.58 4.52 1.43
N LEU A 276 1.67 3.25 1.07
CA LEU A 276 1.87 2.15 2.00
C LEU A 276 2.88 1.15 1.46
N VAL A 277 3.82 0.74 2.30
CA VAL A 277 4.77 -0.33 1.98
C VAL A 277 4.93 -1.31 3.13
N THR A 278 4.95 -2.61 2.82
CA THR A 278 5.40 -3.65 3.76
C THR A 278 6.57 -4.39 3.16
N GLY A 279 7.52 -4.80 4.00
CA GLY A 279 8.64 -5.62 3.57
C GLY A 279 9.20 -6.47 4.71
N GLY A 280 10.29 -7.16 4.41
CA GLY A 280 10.98 -8.08 5.32
C GLY A 280 11.79 -9.10 4.52
N LYS A 281 12.93 -9.55 5.04
CA LYS A 281 13.78 -10.56 4.36
C LYS A 281 13.52 -11.96 4.87
N THR A 282 13.20 -12.06 6.15
CA THR A 282 13.10 -13.32 6.86
C THR A 282 11.71 -13.48 7.45
N ASP A 283 11.34 -14.72 7.76
CA ASP A 283 10.06 -15.01 8.42
C ASP A 283 9.84 -14.23 9.73
N ALA A 284 10.93 -13.90 10.44
CA ALA A 284 10.91 -13.08 11.65
C ALA A 284 10.57 -11.59 11.40
N ASP A 285 10.66 -11.14 10.15
CA ASP A 285 10.33 -9.78 9.72
C ASP A 285 8.89 -9.65 9.21
N GLY A 286 8.06 -10.68 9.37
CA GLY A 286 6.66 -10.67 8.95
C GLY A 286 5.79 -9.68 9.70
N ASN A 287 4.92 -9.00 8.97
CA ASN A 287 3.94 -8.09 9.55
C ASN A 287 2.66 -8.87 9.85
N THR A 288 2.42 -9.20 11.12
CA THR A 288 1.28 -10.03 11.53
C THR A 288 0.23 -9.25 12.30
N GLY A 289 -1.03 -9.63 12.13
CA GLY A 289 -2.12 -8.90 12.79
C GLY A 289 -2.27 -7.47 12.28
N VAL A 290 -2.26 -7.25 10.97
CA VAL A 290 -2.40 -5.92 10.37
C VAL A 290 -3.81 -5.72 9.82
N THR A 291 -4.45 -4.62 10.19
CA THR A 291 -5.71 -4.16 9.58
C THR A 291 -5.56 -2.73 9.06
N ILE A 292 -5.94 -2.53 7.81
CA ILE A 292 -5.95 -1.25 7.09
C ILE A 292 -7.40 -0.98 6.72
N SER A 293 -8.04 -0.01 7.36
CA SER A 293 -9.46 0.24 7.19
C SER A 293 -9.91 1.68 7.04
N ASN A 294 -10.97 1.87 6.26
CA ASN A 294 -11.63 3.16 6.06
C ASN A 294 -10.68 4.31 5.65
N ASN A 295 -9.57 3.96 4.99
CA ASN A 295 -8.54 4.91 4.61
C ASN A 295 -8.84 5.52 3.24
N MET A 296 -8.35 6.73 2.98
CA MET A 296 -8.35 7.37 1.67
C MET A 296 -6.93 7.36 1.09
N PHE A 297 -6.74 6.59 0.02
CA PHE A 297 -5.55 6.63 -0.83
C PHE A 297 -5.84 7.54 -2.02
N SER A 298 -5.51 8.82 -1.89
CA SER A 298 -5.77 9.85 -2.89
C SER A 298 -4.61 9.96 -3.87
N GLY A 299 -4.76 9.38 -5.05
CA GLY A 299 -3.77 9.41 -6.12
C GLY A 299 -3.78 10.69 -6.97
N THR A 300 -4.64 11.67 -6.69
CA THR A 300 -4.58 12.99 -7.33
C THR A 300 -3.22 13.63 -7.08
N THR A 301 -2.52 13.96 -8.16
CA THR A 301 -1.17 14.55 -8.14
C THR A 301 -0.93 15.32 -9.43
N GLN A 302 0.02 16.25 -9.44
CA GLN A 302 0.50 16.88 -10.68
C GLN A 302 1.56 16.04 -11.39
N TRP A 303 2.19 15.09 -10.70
CA TRP A 303 3.32 14.29 -11.19
C TRP A 303 2.94 12.83 -11.34
N SER A 304 2.79 12.36 -12.58
CA SER A 304 2.46 10.95 -12.87
C SER A 304 3.47 10.35 -13.85
N PRO A 305 3.95 9.11 -13.62
CA PRO A 305 4.80 8.41 -14.59
C PRO A 305 4.06 7.98 -15.86
N GLY A 306 2.72 7.91 -15.83
CA GLY A 306 1.92 7.28 -16.89
C GLY A 306 1.44 8.23 -17.99
N CYS A 307 1.58 9.54 -17.82
CA CYS A 307 1.08 10.59 -18.73
C CYS A 307 -0.41 10.49 -19.14
N ASN A 308 -1.17 9.53 -18.59
CA ASN A 308 -2.60 9.26 -18.74
C ASN A 308 -3.19 9.83 -20.03
N LYS A 309 -3.00 9.12 -21.14
CA LYS A 309 -3.18 9.62 -22.52
C LYS A 309 -4.59 10.15 -22.81
N TRP A 310 -5.57 9.77 -21.99
CA TRP A 310 -6.99 10.10 -22.09
C TRP A 310 -7.42 11.25 -21.18
N VAL A 311 -6.47 11.92 -20.54
CA VAL A 311 -6.70 12.98 -19.58
C VAL A 311 -6.17 14.30 -20.16
N HIS A 312 -7.06 15.28 -20.33
CA HIS A 312 -6.74 16.59 -20.92
C HIS A 312 -6.47 17.69 -19.87
N SER A 313 -6.43 17.35 -18.57
CA SER A 313 -6.19 18.32 -17.49
C SER A 313 -5.16 17.81 -16.47
N HIS A 314 -4.26 18.70 -16.04
CA HIS A 314 -3.22 18.41 -15.04
C HIS A 314 -3.79 18.04 -13.66
N TRP A 315 -5.04 18.39 -13.36
CA TRP A 315 -5.75 18.02 -12.12
C TRP A 315 -6.17 16.54 -12.05
N SER A 316 -5.89 15.77 -13.09
CA SER A 316 -6.37 14.38 -13.24
C SER A 316 -5.24 13.37 -13.45
N SER A 317 -4.00 13.76 -13.14
CA SER A 317 -2.86 12.85 -13.07
C SER A 317 -3.04 11.80 -11.97
N LYS A 318 -2.47 10.60 -12.18
CA LYS A 318 -2.78 9.38 -11.42
C LYS A 318 -1.54 8.83 -10.75
N HIS A 319 -1.55 8.72 -9.43
CA HIS A 319 -0.43 8.21 -8.66
C HIS A 319 -0.23 6.70 -8.88
N TYR A 320 0.97 6.28 -9.28
CA TYR A 320 1.27 4.88 -9.56
C TYR A 320 1.66 4.09 -8.30
N TRP A 321 2.31 4.75 -7.35
CA TRP A 321 2.95 4.11 -6.21
C TRP A 321 2.01 4.07 -5.01
N ASN A 322 0.91 3.33 -5.09
CA ASN A 322 -0.07 3.28 -4.00
C ASN A 322 0.37 2.36 -2.85
N ALA A 323 0.02 1.06 -2.90
CA ALA A 323 0.30 0.09 -1.85
C ALA A 323 1.16 -1.06 -2.38
N LEU A 324 2.36 -1.24 -1.81
CA LEU A 324 3.26 -2.35 -2.11
C LEU A 324 3.40 -3.25 -0.88
N LEU A 325 2.80 -4.44 -0.92
CA LEU A 325 2.77 -5.37 0.20
C LEU A 325 3.67 -6.57 -0.09
N THR A 326 4.88 -6.60 0.49
CA THR A 326 5.92 -7.56 0.07
C THR A 326 6.60 -8.31 1.21
N GLY A 327 6.13 -8.15 2.45
CA GLY A 327 6.77 -8.75 3.61
C GLY A 327 6.76 -10.28 3.63
N ALA A 328 7.64 -10.81 4.47
CA ALA A 328 7.84 -12.25 4.65
C ALA A 328 6.92 -12.76 5.75
N ASN A 329 5.86 -13.50 5.41
CA ASN A 329 4.75 -13.89 6.30
C ASN A 329 3.88 -12.72 6.78
N ASP A 330 3.49 -11.85 5.85
CA ASP A 330 2.50 -10.82 6.14
C ASP A 330 1.07 -11.41 6.26
N GLU A 331 0.33 -10.96 7.27
CA GLU A 331 -1.09 -11.26 7.47
C GLU A 331 -1.88 -9.94 7.56
N ILE A 332 -2.55 -9.60 6.46
CA ILE A 332 -3.12 -8.27 6.25
C ILE A 332 -4.61 -8.36 5.91
N THR A 333 -5.42 -7.60 6.65
CA THR A 333 -6.80 -7.27 6.28
C THR A 333 -6.80 -5.85 5.73
N MET A 334 -7.21 -5.65 4.47
CA MET A 334 -7.45 -4.32 3.92
C MET A 334 -8.92 -4.19 3.54
N ALA A 335 -9.67 -3.52 4.39
CA ALA A 335 -11.11 -3.63 4.34
C ALA A 335 -11.85 -2.46 4.96
N ARG A 336 -13.16 -2.44 4.75
CA ARG A 336 -14.07 -1.55 5.50
C ARG A 336 -14.46 -2.13 6.85
N LYS A 337 -14.70 -1.26 7.84
CA LYS A 337 -15.43 -1.61 9.06
C LYS A 337 -16.88 -1.16 9.00
N LEU A 338 -17.82 -2.03 9.35
CA LEU A 338 -19.24 -1.70 9.51
C LEU A 338 -19.53 -1.17 10.91
N THR A 339 -19.89 0.11 11.05
CA THR A 339 -20.45 0.66 12.29
C THR A 339 -21.62 1.61 12.00
N LYS A 340 -22.87 1.09 12.01
CA LYS A 340 -24.14 1.87 11.87
C LYS A 340 -24.22 2.67 10.53
N PRO A 341 -25.36 3.30 10.14
CA PRO A 341 -25.88 3.24 8.76
C PRO A 341 -25.09 4.01 7.70
N GLN A 342 -23.99 4.69 8.06
CA GLN A 342 -23.13 5.36 7.10
C GLN A 342 -22.05 4.39 6.60
N ILE A 343 -22.07 4.16 5.29
CA ILE A 343 -21.27 3.17 4.59
C ILE A 343 -20.03 3.88 4.04
N LEU A 344 -18.96 3.95 4.82
CA LEU A 344 -17.71 4.61 4.38
C LEU A 344 -16.65 3.55 4.05
N PRO A 345 -16.33 3.27 2.77
CA PRO A 345 -15.33 2.27 2.39
C PRO A 345 -13.89 2.68 2.74
N SER A 346 -12.93 1.80 2.50
CA SER A 346 -11.57 2.26 2.18
C SER A 346 -11.59 2.70 0.72
N CYS A 347 -11.18 3.93 0.44
CA CYS A 347 -11.21 4.52 -0.89
C CYS A 347 -9.81 4.53 -1.53
N ILE A 348 -9.76 4.07 -2.78
CA ILE A 348 -8.58 4.10 -3.63
C ILE A 348 -8.97 4.89 -4.87
N ASP A 349 -8.64 6.18 -4.89
CA ASP A 349 -9.06 7.08 -5.94
C ASP A 349 -7.88 7.59 -6.75
N SER A 350 -8.08 7.75 -8.05
CA SER A 350 -7.15 8.45 -8.92
C SER A 350 -5.73 7.86 -8.93
N THR A 351 -5.61 6.53 -8.91
CA THR A 351 -4.32 5.82 -9.03
C THR A 351 -4.09 5.25 -10.43
N SER A 352 -2.88 4.77 -10.71
CA SER A 352 -2.50 4.15 -11.99
C SER A 352 -1.74 2.82 -11.86
N GLY A 353 -1.53 2.36 -10.63
CA GLY A 353 -0.80 1.12 -10.38
C GLY A 353 -0.80 0.75 -8.90
N ARG A 354 -0.28 -0.44 -8.61
CA ARG A 354 -0.03 -0.96 -7.26
C ARG A 354 -1.20 -0.72 -6.32
N SER A 355 -2.40 -1.05 -6.76
CA SER A 355 -3.65 -0.77 -6.05
C SER A 355 -4.42 -2.05 -5.73
N PRO A 356 -3.86 -2.98 -4.92
CA PRO A 356 -2.48 -3.06 -4.41
C PRO A 356 -1.54 -3.91 -5.29
N LYS A 357 -0.22 -3.76 -5.14
CA LYS A 357 0.75 -4.80 -5.55
C LYS A 357 1.10 -5.67 -4.34
N VAL A 358 1.03 -6.99 -4.50
CA VAL A 358 1.17 -7.95 -3.40
C VAL A 358 2.19 -9.01 -3.80
N GLY A 359 3.18 -9.27 -2.96
CA GLY A 359 4.27 -10.20 -3.25
C GLY A 359 5.22 -9.73 -4.36
N GLY A 360 5.92 -10.67 -4.98
CA GLY A 360 6.86 -10.42 -6.08
C GLY A 360 8.33 -10.27 -5.67
N LEU A 361 8.66 -10.34 -4.38
CA LEU A 361 10.05 -10.54 -3.93
C LEU A 361 10.29 -12.01 -3.59
N ALA A 362 11.56 -12.44 -3.63
CA ALA A 362 11.93 -13.82 -3.30
C ALA A 362 11.53 -14.21 -1.86
N SER A 363 11.57 -13.26 -0.92
CA SER A 363 11.15 -13.45 0.47
C SER A 363 9.65 -13.25 0.71
N SER A 364 8.90 -12.80 -0.30
CA SER A 364 7.49 -12.47 -0.10
C SER A 364 6.67 -13.71 0.24
N LYS A 365 5.92 -13.61 1.33
CA LYS A 365 4.85 -14.55 1.66
C LYS A 365 3.71 -13.74 2.29
N VAL A 366 2.73 -13.36 1.48
CA VAL A 366 1.73 -12.37 1.87
C VAL A 366 0.35 -12.98 1.74
N VAL A 367 -0.41 -12.97 2.83
CA VAL A 367 -1.83 -13.33 2.86
C VAL A 367 -2.64 -12.05 3.03
N LEU A 368 -3.40 -11.68 1.99
CA LEU A 368 -4.20 -10.46 1.96
C LEU A 368 -5.69 -10.78 1.83
N HIS A 369 -6.47 -10.46 2.87
CA HIS A 369 -7.92 -10.40 2.77
C HIS A 369 -8.36 -8.98 2.46
N TYR A 370 -8.95 -8.78 1.29
CA TYR A 370 -9.25 -7.47 0.72
C TYR A 370 -10.74 -7.34 0.42
N TYR A 371 -11.50 -6.60 1.23
CA TYR A 371 -12.94 -6.59 1.03
C TYR A 371 -13.62 -5.25 1.29
N ASN A 372 -14.68 -5.01 0.51
CA ASN A 372 -15.48 -3.78 0.57
C ASN A 372 -14.68 -2.48 0.46
N ASN A 373 -13.65 -2.48 -0.40
CA ASN A 373 -12.96 -1.27 -0.82
C ASN A 373 -13.62 -0.68 -2.07
N LEU A 374 -13.51 0.64 -2.22
CA LEU A 374 -14.01 1.39 -3.37
C LEU A 374 -12.83 1.90 -4.19
N HIS A 375 -12.69 1.39 -5.41
CA HIS A 375 -11.73 1.86 -6.40
C HIS A 375 -12.42 2.80 -7.38
N THR A 376 -11.92 4.02 -7.52
CA THR A 376 -12.52 5.04 -8.39
C THR A 376 -11.49 5.75 -9.25
N ASN A 377 -11.87 6.05 -10.49
CA ASN A 377 -11.11 6.93 -11.39
C ASN A 377 -9.66 6.46 -11.63
N ILE A 378 -9.45 5.16 -11.75
CA ILE A 378 -8.13 4.55 -11.96
C ILE A 378 -7.84 4.45 -13.46
N ILE A 379 -6.62 4.81 -13.87
CA ILE A 379 -6.12 4.59 -15.24
C ILE A 379 -4.79 3.84 -15.15
N GLY A 380 -4.82 2.53 -15.35
CA GLY A 380 -3.65 1.66 -15.28
C GLY A 380 -3.93 0.35 -14.55
N GLY A 381 -2.92 -0.17 -13.85
CA GLY A 381 -3.02 -1.42 -13.09
C GLY A 381 -3.80 -1.26 -11.78
N VAL A 382 -4.55 -2.31 -11.40
CA VAL A 382 -5.24 -2.43 -10.11
C VAL A 382 -4.47 -3.39 -9.18
N LEU A 383 -4.95 -4.62 -9.03
CA LEU A 383 -4.24 -5.71 -8.36
C LEU A 383 -3.07 -6.19 -9.22
N SER A 384 -1.90 -6.33 -8.59
CA SER A 384 -0.76 -7.12 -9.09
C SER A 384 -0.38 -8.19 -8.06
N ALA A 385 -0.88 -9.41 -8.21
CA ALA A 385 -0.57 -10.56 -7.35
C ALA A 385 0.71 -11.26 -7.82
N GLY A 386 1.86 -10.82 -7.29
CA GLY A 386 3.19 -11.38 -7.55
C GLY A 386 3.48 -12.68 -6.81
N LYS A 387 4.54 -13.38 -7.23
CA LYS A 387 5.02 -14.62 -6.57
C LYS A 387 5.04 -14.47 -5.04
N GLY A 388 4.53 -15.48 -4.34
CA GLY A 388 4.46 -15.51 -2.88
C GLY A 388 3.22 -14.83 -2.28
N SER A 389 2.27 -14.35 -3.07
CA SER A 389 1.01 -13.80 -2.55
C SER A 389 -0.17 -14.76 -2.66
N ASP A 390 -1.03 -14.75 -1.65
CA ASP A 390 -2.41 -15.26 -1.67
C ASP A 390 -3.37 -14.12 -1.37
N VAL A 391 -4.25 -13.80 -2.33
CA VAL A 391 -5.16 -12.64 -2.23
C VAL A 391 -6.61 -13.06 -2.41
N LEU A 392 -7.44 -12.86 -1.37
CA LEU A 392 -8.89 -12.98 -1.47
C LEU A 392 -9.50 -11.58 -1.59
N MET A 393 -10.08 -11.25 -2.74
CA MET A 393 -10.78 -9.97 -2.95
C MET A 393 -12.29 -10.19 -3.09
N GLU A 394 -13.10 -9.69 -2.16
CA GLU A 394 -14.57 -9.88 -2.19
C GLU A 394 -15.36 -8.61 -1.84
N GLY A 395 -16.50 -8.40 -2.49
CA GLY A 395 -17.39 -7.28 -2.20
C GLY A 395 -16.83 -5.89 -2.51
N ASN A 396 -15.77 -5.78 -3.33
CA ASN A 396 -15.18 -4.50 -3.73
C ASN A 396 -15.92 -3.91 -4.93
N VAL A 397 -15.88 -2.59 -5.06
CA VAL A 397 -16.42 -1.85 -6.21
C VAL A 397 -15.28 -1.23 -7.00
N PHE A 398 -15.30 -1.41 -8.31
CA PHE A 398 -14.43 -0.73 -9.26
C PHE A 398 -15.29 0.15 -10.16
N LYS A 399 -15.14 1.47 -10.04
CA LYS A 399 -15.93 2.45 -10.77
C LYS A 399 -15.02 3.36 -11.61
N ASN A 400 -15.29 3.47 -12.90
CA ASN A 400 -14.45 4.24 -13.83
C ASN A 400 -12.96 3.82 -13.76
N VAL A 401 -12.70 2.50 -13.82
CA VAL A 401 -11.37 1.91 -13.81
C VAL A 401 -11.02 1.48 -15.23
N LYS A 402 -9.96 2.06 -15.80
CA LYS A 402 -9.55 1.85 -17.19
C LYS A 402 -8.11 1.36 -17.24
N GLN A 403 -7.80 0.52 -18.23
CA GLN A 403 -6.41 0.17 -18.57
C GLN A 403 -5.75 1.31 -19.36
N GLN A 404 -4.46 1.51 -19.15
CA GLN A 404 -3.62 2.41 -19.96
C GLN A 404 -2.90 1.63 -21.07
N ASN A 405 -2.49 0.40 -20.78
CA ASN A 405 -1.88 -0.54 -21.71
C ASN A 405 -2.34 -1.99 -21.45
N LYS A 406 -2.13 -2.88 -22.43
CA LYS A 406 -2.57 -4.29 -22.34
C LYS A 406 -2.02 -5.04 -21.12
N ALA A 407 -0.83 -4.70 -20.63
CA ALA A 407 -0.24 -5.38 -19.47
C ALA A 407 -1.01 -5.09 -18.18
N ASP A 408 -1.67 -3.94 -18.08
CA ASP A 408 -2.49 -3.57 -16.92
C ASP A 408 -3.63 -4.57 -16.68
N LEU A 409 -4.13 -5.22 -17.73
CA LEU A 409 -5.22 -6.21 -17.63
C LEU A 409 -4.82 -7.47 -16.86
N LYS A 410 -3.52 -7.75 -16.71
CA LYS A 410 -3.02 -8.93 -16.01
C LYS A 410 -2.96 -8.66 -14.51
N THR A 411 -3.75 -9.39 -13.72
CA THR A 411 -3.77 -9.23 -12.25
C THR A 411 -2.91 -10.25 -11.49
N GLN A 412 -2.46 -11.32 -12.17
CA GLN A 412 -1.63 -12.37 -11.57
C GLN A 412 -0.24 -12.41 -12.21
N GLU A 413 0.80 -12.20 -11.39
CA GLU A 413 2.22 -12.17 -11.73
C GLU A 413 2.99 -13.29 -10.98
N GLY A 414 2.43 -14.50 -10.99
CA GLY A 414 2.97 -15.67 -10.29
C GLY A 414 2.45 -15.84 -8.86
N GLY A 415 1.65 -14.91 -8.35
CA GLY A 415 0.85 -15.07 -7.15
C GLY A 415 -0.54 -15.64 -7.44
N ARG A 416 -1.23 -16.05 -6.38
CA ARG A 416 -2.61 -16.57 -6.46
C ARG A 416 -3.59 -15.51 -5.97
N SER A 417 -4.71 -15.39 -6.68
CA SER A 417 -5.84 -14.58 -6.24
C SER A 417 -7.16 -15.30 -6.49
N TYR A 418 -8.15 -14.97 -5.66
CA TYR A 418 -9.56 -15.37 -5.81
C TYR A 418 -10.43 -14.12 -5.72
N VAL A 419 -11.03 -13.73 -6.85
CA VAL A 419 -11.76 -12.47 -7.04
C VAL A 419 -13.08 -12.75 -7.76
N PRO A 420 -14.14 -13.19 -7.04
CA PRO A 420 -15.40 -13.58 -7.67
C PRO A 420 -16.21 -12.35 -8.09
N PHE A 421 -16.77 -12.40 -9.30
CA PHE A 421 -17.77 -11.44 -9.80
C PHE A 421 -19.13 -12.10 -10.05
N LYS A 422 -19.14 -13.42 -10.24
CA LYS A 422 -20.34 -14.19 -10.53
C LYS A 422 -20.83 -14.96 -9.31
N ARG A 423 -22.11 -15.35 -9.34
CA ARG A 423 -22.76 -16.06 -8.23
C ARG A 423 -22.17 -17.45 -8.02
N GLU A 424 -21.89 -18.16 -9.11
CA GLU A 424 -21.28 -19.50 -9.09
C GLU A 424 -19.89 -19.49 -8.44
N ASP A 425 -19.05 -18.51 -8.75
CA ASP A 425 -17.73 -18.36 -8.13
C ASP A 425 -17.85 -17.97 -6.66
N SER A 426 -18.81 -17.10 -6.33
CA SER A 426 -19.10 -16.71 -4.95
C SER A 426 -19.52 -17.91 -4.09
N ASN A 427 -20.35 -18.80 -4.64
CA ASN A 427 -20.86 -19.99 -3.95
C ASN A 427 -19.76 -21.04 -3.67
N ARG A 428 -18.69 -21.09 -4.48
CA ARG A 428 -17.56 -22.01 -4.25
C ARG A 428 -16.84 -21.76 -2.93
N CYS A 429 -16.94 -20.55 -2.38
CA CYS A 429 -16.37 -20.23 -1.08
C CYS A 429 -17.02 -20.98 0.09
N THR A 430 -18.28 -21.40 -0.04
CA THR A 430 -19.05 -22.01 1.06
C THR A 430 -18.38 -23.27 1.61
N ALA A 431 -17.87 -24.14 0.73
CA ALA A 431 -17.24 -25.40 1.15
C ALA A 431 -15.96 -25.18 1.98
N THR A 432 -15.23 -24.09 1.76
CA THR A 432 -13.93 -23.84 2.38
C THR A 432 -13.99 -22.79 3.49
N LEU A 433 -14.76 -21.73 3.29
CA LEU A 433 -14.87 -20.57 4.20
C LEU A 433 -16.13 -20.61 5.08
N GLY A 434 -17.05 -21.57 4.85
CA GLY A 434 -18.31 -21.70 5.60
C GLY A 434 -19.37 -20.66 5.22
N ARG A 435 -19.09 -19.82 4.21
CA ARG A 435 -20.01 -18.82 3.67
C ARG A 435 -19.70 -18.57 2.18
N PRO A 436 -20.68 -18.09 1.38
CA PRO A 436 -20.36 -17.56 0.07
C PRO A 436 -19.42 -16.34 0.20
N CYS A 437 -18.58 -16.13 -0.80
CA CYS A 437 -17.86 -14.88 -0.93
C CYS A 437 -18.80 -13.76 -1.38
N ALA A 438 -18.50 -12.52 -1.03
CA ALA A 438 -19.20 -11.38 -1.62
C ALA A 438 -18.71 -11.13 -3.05
N ALA A 439 -19.62 -11.11 -4.03
CA ALA A 439 -19.26 -10.75 -5.40
C ALA A 439 -18.77 -9.30 -5.47
N ASN A 440 -17.69 -9.09 -6.22
CA ASN A 440 -17.20 -7.76 -6.59
C ASN A 440 -18.08 -7.15 -7.69
N LEU A 441 -17.99 -5.82 -7.89
CA LEU A 441 -18.79 -5.09 -8.87
C LEU A 441 -17.90 -4.20 -9.75
N LEU A 442 -18.10 -4.27 -11.07
CA LEU A 442 -17.52 -3.35 -12.05
C LEU A 442 -18.60 -2.37 -12.52
N LEU A 443 -18.29 -1.08 -12.50
CA LEU A 443 -19.12 0.01 -13.00
C LEU A 443 -18.28 0.85 -13.96
N GLU A 444 -18.72 0.99 -15.21
CA GLU A 444 -18.01 1.81 -16.22
C GLU A 444 -16.50 1.49 -16.31
N SER A 445 -16.15 0.22 -16.14
CA SER A 445 -14.77 -0.21 -15.94
C SER A 445 -14.36 -1.26 -16.97
N ALA A 446 -13.08 -1.26 -17.32
CA ALA A 446 -12.47 -2.28 -18.15
C ALA A 446 -12.53 -3.66 -17.47
N GLN A 447 -12.57 -4.70 -18.29
CA GLN A 447 -12.52 -6.09 -17.82
C GLN A 447 -11.06 -6.51 -17.64
N TYR A 448 -10.62 -6.66 -16.40
CA TYR A 448 -9.31 -7.20 -16.05
C TYR A 448 -9.37 -8.73 -15.96
N ASN A 449 -8.23 -9.40 -16.13
CA ASN A 449 -8.10 -10.84 -15.98
C ASN A 449 -8.00 -11.19 -14.49
N TRP A 450 -9.16 -11.34 -13.86
CA TRP A 450 -9.30 -11.63 -12.43
C TRP A 450 -9.04 -13.11 -12.11
N GLY A 451 -8.24 -13.38 -11.09
CA GLY A 451 -7.92 -14.75 -10.66
C GLY A 451 -9.06 -15.43 -9.91
N LEU A 452 -9.25 -16.73 -10.17
CA LEU A 452 -10.20 -17.60 -9.46
C LEU A 452 -9.49 -18.87 -8.95
N VAL A 453 -8.27 -18.72 -8.43
CA VAL A 453 -7.42 -19.85 -8.02
C VAL A 453 -7.92 -20.43 -6.69
N ALA A 454 -8.59 -21.59 -6.74
CA ALA A 454 -9.26 -22.20 -5.58
C ALA A 454 -8.34 -22.48 -4.39
N GLN A 455 -7.05 -22.77 -4.63
CA GLN A 455 -6.07 -23.00 -3.55
C GLN A 455 -5.87 -21.76 -2.67
N THR A 456 -6.17 -20.56 -3.18
CA THR A 456 -6.21 -19.33 -2.38
C THR A 456 -7.18 -19.48 -1.21
N LEU A 457 -8.38 -20.05 -1.45
CA LEU A 457 -9.40 -20.22 -0.42
C LEU A 457 -8.91 -21.14 0.71
N THR A 458 -8.15 -22.18 0.37
CA THR A 458 -7.53 -23.08 1.36
C THR A 458 -6.55 -22.34 2.26
N THR A 459 -5.77 -21.39 1.72
CA THR A 459 -4.89 -20.53 2.54
C THR A 459 -5.69 -19.73 3.58
N PHE A 460 -6.91 -19.30 3.24
CA PHE A 460 -7.77 -18.50 4.12
C PHE A 460 -8.63 -19.33 5.09
N LYS A 461 -8.71 -20.65 4.91
CA LYS A 461 -9.48 -21.55 5.78
C LYS A 461 -9.05 -21.40 7.23
N ALA A 462 -10.03 -21.33 8.12
CA ALA A 462 -9.87 -21.30 9.58
C ALA A 462 -9.02 -20.13 10.15
N ARG A 463 -8.67 -19.12 9.35
CA ARG A 463 -7.97 -17.93 9.84
C ARG A 463 -8.95 -17.02 10.58
N SER A 464 -8.60 -16.60 11.80
CA SER A 464 -9.47 -15.79 12.67
C SER A 464 -9.92 -14.48 12.03
N GLY A 465 -9.04 -13.81 11.28
CA GLY A 465 -9.37 -12.59 10.54
C GLY A 465 -10.43 -12.77 9.45
N ILE A 466 -10.63 -14.01 8.96
CA ILE A 466 -11.59 -14.37 7.92
C ILE A 466 -12.91 -14.84 8.53
N ILE A 467 -12.84 -15.65 9.60
CA ILE A 467 -14.01 -16.14 10.33
C ILE A 467 -14.83 -14.96 10.88
N GLN A 468 -14.15 -13.93 11.37
CA GLN A 468 -14.79 -12.74 11.94
C GLN A 468 -15.23 -11.72 10.88
N ALA A 469 -14.76 -11.86 9.65
CA ALA A 469 -15.08 -10.91 8.60
C ALA A 469 -16.50 -11.12 8.09
N VAL A 470 -17.24 -10.02 7.96
CA VAL A 470 -18.58 -9.99 7.37
C VAL A 470 -18.58 -9.07 6.14
N PRO A 471 -18.00 -9.52 5.00
CA PRO A 471 -18.08 -8.76 3.77
C PRO A 471 -19.54 -8.59 3.34
N VAL A 472 -19.90 -7.39 2.91
CA VAL A 472 -21.24 -7.09 2.39
C VAL A 472 -21.26 -7.09 0.86
N PRO A 473 -22.44 -7.17 0.23
CA PRO A 473 -22.55 -7.04 -1.22
C PRO A 473 -21.91 -5.74 -1.72
N ALA A 474 -21.16 -5.81 -2.82
CA ALA A 474 -20.51 -4.62 -3.41
C ALA A 474 -21.52 -3.50 -3.77
N ALA A 475 -22.74 -3.86 -4.17
CA ALA A 475 -23.82 -2.90 -4.42
C ALA A 475 -24.14 -1.99 -3.22
N SER A 476 -23.91 -2.46 -1.98
CA SER A 476 -24.15 -1.64 -0.78
C SER A 476 -23.15 -0.48 -0.62
N ILE A 477 -21.98 -0.57 -1.26
CA ILE A 477 -20.92 0.46 -1.17
C ILE A 477 -20.73 1.23 -2.49
N GLN A 478 -21.52 0.93 -3.52
CA GLN A 478 -21.31 1.45 -4.87
C GLN A 478 -21.49 2.97 -5.01
N ASN A 479 -22.30 3.55 -4.11
CA ASN A 479 -22.56 4.98 -4.02
C ASN A 479 -21.62 5.68 -3.03
N GLY A 480 -20.62 4.97 -2.48
CA GLY A 480 -19.58 5.60 -1.68
C GLY A 480 -18.88 6.70 -2.48
N VAL A 481 -18.58 7.80 -1.82
CA VAL A 481 -17.85 8.93 -2.43
C VAL A 481 -16.43 8.92 -1.87
N PRO A 482 -15.38 9.05 -2.70
CA PRO A 482 -14.00 9.08 -2.20
C PRO A 482 -13.74 10.09 -1.07
N GLY A 483 -14.42 11.24 -1.11
CA GLY A 483 -14.39 12.28 -0.07
C GLY A 483 -15.17 11.95 1.21
N SER A 484 -15.61 10.70 1.38
CA SER A 484 -16.23 10.19 2.62
C SER A 484 -15.35 9.15 3.32
N CYS A 485 -14.10 9.00 2.87
CA CYS A 485 -13.10 8.10 3.40
C CYS A 485 -11.96 8.89 4.06
N GLY A 486 -11.22 8.25 4.97
CA GLY A 486 -10.03 8.84 5.58
C GLY A 486 -10.32 9.82 6.70
N VAL A 487 -9.40 10.78 6.90
CA VAL A 487 -9.43 11.68 8.07
C VAL A 487 -10.71 12.51 8.10
N GLY A 488 -11.25 12.75 9.30
CA GLY A 488 -12.48 13.54 9.48
C GLY A 488 -13.79 12.75 9.33
N HIS A 489 -13.73 11.46 9.02
CA HIS A 489 -14.90 10.61 8.79
C HIS A 489 -14.98 9.41 9.77
N VAL A 490 -14.74 9.65 11.06
CA VAL A 490 -14.43 8.64 12.11
C VAL A 490 -15.65 7.99 12.75
#